data_AF-A0A7K4HJ04-F1
#
_entry.id   AF-A0A7K4HJ04-F1
#
_cell.length_a   1.000
_cell.length_b   1.000
_cell.length_c   1.000
_cell.angle_alpha   90.00
_cell.angle_beta   90.00
_cell.angle_gamma   90.00
#
_symmetry.space_group_name_H-M   'P 1'
#
loop_
_entity.id
_entity.type
_entity.pdbx_description
1 polymer ?
#
loop_
_entity_poly.entity_id
_entity_poly.type
_entity_poly.pdbx_seq_one_letter_code
_entity_poly.pdbx_strand_id
1 'polypeptide(L)'
;SHAAEFILPGFGFIYISGWIGWVGRKYLRAVSTSANPSESEIIINVPLALKIMTTGYIWPISAWQELISNDLVAVSEEITVSPR
;
A
#
# COMPACT_ATOMS: atom_id res chain seq x y z
N SER A 1 10.39 29.88 -15.45
CA SER A 1 9.86 28.58 -15.92
C SER A 1 10.78 27.45 -15.47
N HIS A 2 10.64 26.97 -14.23
CA HIS A 2 11.40 25.84 -13.65
C HIS A 2 10.50 24.63 -13.31
N ALA A 3 9.23 24.70 -13.69
CA ALA A 3 8.24 23.67 -13.44
C ALA A 3 8.70 22.30 -13.96
N ALA A 4 9.25 22.22 -15.18
CA ALA A 4 9.67 20.96 -15.77
C ALA A 4 10.81 20.25 -15.01
N GLU A 5 11.72 21.00 -14.36
CA GLU A 5 12.89 20.45 -13.68
C GLU A 5 12.55 19.76 -12.36
N PHE A 6 11.44 20.15 -11.73
CA PHE A 6 11.00 19.60 -10.45
C PHE A 6 9.73 18.76 -10.57
N ILE A 7 8.77 19.16 -11.40
CA ILE A 7 7.47 18.51 -11.52
C ILE A 7 7.60 17.13 -12.17
N LEU A 8 8.37 16.99 -13.26
CA LEU A 8 8.59 15.69 -13.91
C LEU A 8 9.24 14.65 -12.97
N PRO A 9 10.39 14.93 -12.35
CA PRO A 9 10.99 13.97 -11.41
C PRO A 9 10.13 13.79 -10.15
N GLY A 10 9.45 14.83 -9.67
CA GLY A 10 8.56 14.75 -8.51
C GLY A 10 7.35 13.83 -8.74
N PHE A 11 6.67 13.95 -9.89
CA PHE A 11 5.59 13.04 -10.25
C PHE A 11 6.08 11.61 -10.46
N GLY A 12 7.25 11.43 -11.09
CA GLY A 12 7.87 10.12 -11.24
C GLY A 12 8.14 9.46 -9.89
N PHE A 13 8.69 10.22 -8.93
CA PHE A 13 8.92 9.74 -7.58
C PHE A 13 7.63 9.32 -6.89
N ILE A 14 6.61 10.19 -6.85
CA ILE A 14 5.32 9.91 -6.19
C ILE A 14 4.66 8.67 -6.79
N TYR A 15 4.71 8.53 -8.13
CA TYR A 15 4.12 7.37 -8.80
C TYR A 15 4.82 6.07 -8.42
N ILE A 16 6.15 6.03 -8.42
CA ILE A 16 6.93 4.83 -8.07
C ILE A 16 6.80 4.50 -6.59
N SER A 17 6.95 5.50 -5.71
CA SER A 17 6.85 5.30 -4.25
C SER A 17 5.44 4.87 -3.85
N GLY A 18 4.42 5.47 -4.47
CA GLY A 18 3.02 5.11 -4.24
C GLY A 18 2.69 3.70 -4.73
N TRP A 19 3.21 3.30 -5.89
CA TRP A 19 3.08 1.93 -6.38
C TRP A 19 3.66 0.94 -5.37
N ILE A 20 4.93 1.13 -4.98
CA ILE A 20 5.63 0.25 -4.02
C ILE A 20 4.87 0.16 -2.70
N GLY A 21 4.46 1.30 -2.14
CA GLY A 21 3.72 1.35 -0.89
C GLY A 21 2.36 0.64 -0.95
N TRP A 22 1.60 0.87 -2.03
CA TRP A 22 0.26 0.30 -2.16
C TRP A 22 0.29 -1.23 -2.35
N VAL A 23 1.20 -1.75 -3.18
CA VAL A 23 1.33 -3.21 -3.37
C VAL A 23 1.83 -3.91 -2.10
N GLY A 24 2.75 -3.27 -1.36
CA GLY A 24 3.23 -3.77 -0.06
C GLY A 24 2.09 -3.86 0.96
N ARG A 25 1.31 -2.79 1.11
CA ARG A 25 0.12 -2.78 1.98
C ARG A 25 -0.87 -3.87 1.59
N LYS A 26 -1.16 -4.02 0.29
CA LYS A 26 -2.11 -5.02 -0.20
C LYS A 26 -1.64 -6.45 0.05
N TYR A 27 -0.33 -6.71 -0.06
CA TYR A 27 0.26 -8.01 0.32
C TYR A 27 0.09 -8.28 1.81
N LEU A 28 0.45 -7.33 2.68
CA LEU A 28 0.30 -7.48 4.14
C LEU A 28 -1.16 -7.74 4.54
N ARG A 29 -2.12 -7.03 3.95
CA ARG A 29 -3.55 -7.25 4.21
C ARG A 29 -4.06 -8.61 3.72
N ALA A 30 -3.54 -9.12 2.62
CA ALA A 30 -3.89 -10.46 2.13
C ALA A 30 -3.29 -11.57 3.00
N VAL A 31 -2.08 -11.35 3.54
CA VAL A 31 -1.39 -12.28 4.42
C VAL A 31 -1.96 -12.27 5.84
N SER A 32 -2.46 -11.13 6.33
CA SER A 32 -3.06 -11.02 7.68
C SER A 32 -4.29 -11.90 7.88
N THR A 33 -4.96 -12.32 6.79
CA THR A 33 -6.10 -13.24 6.84
C THR A 33 -5.70 -14.72 6.75
N SER A 34 -4.41 -15.02 6.61
CA SER A 34 -3.91 -16.40 6.58
C SER A 34 -3.78 -16.98 7.99
N ALA A 35 -3.69 -18.31 8.09
CA ALA A 35 -3.57 -19.00 9.39
C ALA A 35 -2.28 -18.61 10.14
N ASN A 36 -1.18 -18.37 9.42
CA ASN A 36 0.12 -17.97 9.97
C ASN A 36 0.65 -16.72 9.24
N PRO A 37 0.18 -15.50 9.61
CA PRO A 37 0.60 -14.27 8.94
C PRO A 37 2.11 -14.04 8.99
N SER A 38 2.73 -14.24 10.15
CA SER A 38 4.17 -14.00 10.36
C SER A 38 5.08 -14.90 9.51
N GLU A 39 4.64 -16.12 9.20
CA GLU A 39 5.39 -17.03 8.32
C GLU A 39 5.42 -16.49 6.89
N SER A 40 4.29 -15.98 6.40
CA SER A 40 4.17 -15.41 5.04
C SER A 40 4.82 -14.02 4.89
N GLU A 41 5.17 -13.36 6.00
CA GLU A 41 6.00 -12.14 6.02
C GLU A 41 7.50 -12.45 5.90
N ILE A 42 7.97 -13.52 6.56
CA ILE A 42 9.38 -13.95 6.52
C ILE A 42 9.66 -14.76 5.24
N ILE A 43 8.78 -15.70 4.92
CA ILE A 43 8.83 -16.55 3.73
C ILE A 43 7.77 -16.04 2.76
N ILE A 44 8.19 -15.15 1.86
CA ILE A 44 7.29 -14.46 0.94
C ILE A 44 6.60 -15.47 0.02
N ASN A 45 5.27 -15.38 -0.06
CA ASN A 45 4.48 -16.07 -1.07
C ASN A 45 4.70 -15.39 -2.43
N VAL A 46 5.74 -15.84 -3.14
CA VAL A 46 6.18 -15.24 -4.41
C VAL A 46 5.06 -15.20 -5.46
N PRO A 47 4.25 -16.26 -5.67
CA PRO A 47 3.12 -16.21 -6.61
C PRO A 47 2.10 -15.11 -6.28
N LEU A 48 1.73 -14.97 -5.01
CA LEU A 48 0.80 -13.93 -4.56
C LEU A 48 1.40 -12.53 -4.70
N ALA A 49 2.65 -12.36 -4.30
CA ALA A 49 3.36 -11.09 -4.40
C ALA A 49 3.44 -10.61 -5.86
N LEU A 50 3.80 -11.49 -6.80
CA LEU A 50 3.85 -11.16 -8.23
C LEU A 50 2.47 -10.75 -8.77
N LYS A 51 1.41 -11.47 -8.38
CA LYS A 51 0.04 -11.13 -8.76
C LYS A 51 -0.39 -9.76 -8.25
N ILE A 52 -0.02 -9.40 -7.03
CA ILE A 52 -0.35 -8.09 -6.45
C ILE A 52 0.46 -6.98 -7.14
N MET A 53 1.75 -7.21 -7.38
CA MET A 53 2.63 -6.24 -8.04
C MET A 53 2.13 -5.85 -9.44
N THR A 54 1.63 -6.80 -10.23
CA THR A 54 1.08 -6.53 -11.57
C THR A 54 -0.23 -5.74 -11.56
N THR A 55 -0.97 -5.73 -10.44
CA THR A 55 -2.19 -4.92 -10.28
C THR A 55 -1.93 -3.49 -9.79
N GLY A 56 -0.70 -3.18 -9.36
CA GLY A 56 -0.37 -1.91 -8.70
C GLY A 56 -0.21 -0.70 -9.62
N TYR A 57 -0.24 -0.84 -10.95
CA TYR A 57 -0.11 0.30 -11.85
C TYR A 57 -1.29 1.30 -11.78
N ILE A 58 -2.46 0.86 -11.28
CA ILE A 58 -3.65 1.70 -11.07
C ILE A 58 -3.78 2.12 -9.58
N TRP A 59 -2.68 2.08 -8.81
CA TRP A 59 -2.71 2.37 -7.38
C TRP A 59 -3.39 3.69 -6.98
N PRO A 60 -3.31 4.82 -7.73
CA PRO A 60 -3.92 6.07 -7.28
C PRO A 60 -5.45 5.99 -7.24
N ILE A 61 -6.05 5.33 -8.24
CA ILE A 61 -7.50 5.18 -8.32
C ILE A 61 -7.98 4.19 -7.27
N SER A 62 -7.26 3.08 -7.08
CA SER A 62 -7.61 2.11 -6.03
C SER A 62 -7.46 2.69 -4.63
N ALA A 63 -6.39 3.45 -4.35
CA ALA A 63 -6.22 4.13 -3.07
C ALA A 63 -7.32 5.19 -2.83
N TRP A 64 -7.75 5.89 -3.88
CA TRP A 64 -8.87 6.83 -3.79
C TRP A 64 -10.20 6.11 -3.48
N GLN A 65 -10.45 4.96 -4.10
CA GLN A 65 -11.61 4.13 -3.80
C GLN A 65 -11.58 3.62 -2.35
N GLU A 66 -10.43 3.15 -1.88
CA GLU A 66 -10.22 2.71 -0.49
C GLU A 66 -10.44 3.84 0.52
N LEU A 67 -10.10 5.08 0.15
CA LEU A 67 -10.35 6.26 0.97
C LEU A 67 -11.84 6.55 1.10
N ILE A 68 -12.58 6.56 -0.02
CA ILE A 68 -14.03 6.81 -0.01
C ILE A 68 -14.78 5.67 0.68
N SER A 69 -14.27 4.44 0.61
CA SER A 69 -14.86 3.28 1.29
C SER A 69 -14.52 3.18 2.78
N ASN A 70 -13.77 4.14 3.35
CA ASN A 70 -13.26 4.09 4.74
C ASN A 70 -12.42 2.82 5.04
N ASP A 71 -11.78 2.24 4.03
CA ASP A 71 -10.94 1.05 4.17
C ASP A 71 -9.44 1.38 4.14
N LEU A 72 -9.10 2.64 3.87
CA LEU A 72 -7.71 3.12 3.86
C LEU A 72 -7.18 3.39 5.27
N VAL A 73 -8.02 3.93 6.15
CA VAL A 73 -7.63 4.45 7.49
C VAL A 73 -8.48 3.76 8.57
N ALA A 74 -7.84 3.30 9.64
CA ALA A 74 -8.52 2.73 10.80
C ALA A 74 -9.09 3.85 11.70
N VAL A 75 -10.19 3.56 12.40
CA VAL A 75 -10.80 4.51 13.33
C VAL A 75 -9.91 4.63 14.59
N SER A 76 -9.80 5.83 15.16
CA SER A 76 -8.93 6.10 16.33
C SER A 76 -9.22 5.20 17.53
N GLU A 77 -10.46 4.80 17.70
CA GLU A 77 -10.96 3.97 18.79
C GLU A 77 -10.50 2.51 18.69
N GLU A 78 -10.15 2.05 17.48
CA GLU A 78 -9.64 0.69 17.22
C GLU A 78 -8.12 0.59 17.41
N ILE A 79 -7.46 1.73 17.62
CA ILE A 79 -6.00 1.80 17.76
C ILE A 79 -5.64 1.79 19.25
N THR A 80 -4.86 0.79 19.66
CA THR A 80 -4.39 0.69 21.05
C THR A 80 -3.42 1.83 21.37
N VAL A 81 -3.77 2.64 22.36
CA VAL A 81 -2.92 3.74 22.86
C VAL A 81 -2.33 3.37 24.22
N SER A 82 -1.09 3.78 24.47
CA SER A 82 -0.50 3.68 25.80
C SER A 82 -1.17 4.66 26.76
N PRO A 83 -1.22 4.37 28.07
CA PRO A 83 -1.60 5.36 29.07
C PRO A 83 -0.77 6.65 28.92
N ARG A 84 -1.40 7.80 29.17
CA ARG A 84 -0.75 9.12 29.10
C ARG A 84 -0.10 9.50 30.42
#